data_AF-A0A2E9CNW7-F1
#
_entry.id   AF-A0A2E9CNW7-F1
#
_cell.length_a   1.000
_cell.length_b   1.000
_cell.length_c   1.000
_cell.angle_alpha   90.00
_cell.angle_beta   90.00
_cell.angle_gamma   90.00
#
_symmetry.space_group_name_H-M   'P 1'
#
loop_
_entity.id
_entity.type
_entity.pdbx_description
1 polymer ?
#
loop_
_entity_poly.entity_id
_entity_poly.type
_entity_poly.pdbx_seq_one_letter_code
_entity_poly.pdbx_strand_id
1 'polypeptide(L)'
;MLNLDPAKTQAVADQTKQAFASLDGALVDTAHLTTAFLAAAQDSGLTAAESQRIILRIHESATKIIEGRSDMIRATALLTRCIEQSQHAVTAFGCPLGMDAPAQDDVQRHLTLVA
;
A
#
# COMPACT_ATOMS: atom_id res chain seq x y z
N MET A 1 14.27 -26.87 7.12
CA MET A 1 12.87 -26.62 6.72
C MET A 1 12.17 -25.96 7.89
N LEU A 2 11.55 -24.80 7.68
CA LEU A 2 10.80 -24.09 8.71
C LEU A 2 9.46 -24.79 9.00
N ASN A 3 9.13 -24.95 10.28
CA ASN A 3 7.82 -25.47 10.70
C ASN A 3 6.88 -24.30 10.98
N LEU A 4 6.10 -23.91 9.97
CA LEU A 4 5.13 -22.83 10.07
C LEU A 4 3.74 -23.41 10.37
N ASP A 5 3.09 -22.87 11.40
CA ASP A 5 1.71 -23.22 11.72
C ASP A 5 0.76 -22.67 10.64
N PRO A 6 -0.02 -23.53 9.93
CA PRO A 6 -0.82 -23.09 8.80
C PRO A 6 -1.85 -22.00 9.14
N ALA A 7 -2.52 -22.12 10.29
CA ALA A 7 -3.57 -21.18 10.68
C ALA A 7 -2.99 -19.82 11.04
N LYS A 8 -1.86 -19.79 11.75
CA LYS A 8 -1.15 -18.55 12.10
C LYS A 8 -0.54 -17.89 10.87
N THR A 9 0.04 -18.67 9.96
CA THR A 9 0.61 -18.13 8.72
C THR A 9 -0.48 -17.56 7.80
N GLN A 10 -1.64 -18.23 7.70
CA GLN A 10 -2.80 -17.69 7.00
C GLN A 10 -3.27 -16.36 7.60
N ALA A 11 -3.37 -16.26 8.94
CA ALA A 11 -3.75 -15.02 9.61
C ALA A 11 -2.79 -13.87 9.29
N VAL A 12 -1.47 -14.12 9.24
CA VAL A 12 -0.48 -13.11 8.85
C VAL A 12 -0.68 -12.67 7.39
N ALA A 13 -0.96 -13.61 6.47
CA ALA A 13 -1.22 -13.27 5.07
C ALA A 13 -2.48 -12.40 4.93
N ASP A 14 -3.55 -12.72 5.65
CA ASP A 14 -4.80 -11.95 5.60
C ASP A 14 -4.64 -10.56 6.24
N GLN A 15 -3.92 -10.46 7.36
CA GLN A 15 -3.58 -9.18 7.97
C GLN A 15 -2.68 -8.32 7.08
N THR A 16 -1.76 -8.93 6.34
CA THR A 16 -0.90 -8.22 5.37
C THR A 16 -1.74 -7.60 4.25
N LYS A 17 -2.71 -8.35 3.69
CA LYS A 17 -3.65 -7.82 2.69
C LYS A 17 -4.48 -6.68 3.25
N GLN A 18 -5.00 -6.82 4.47
CA GLN A 18 -5.76 -5.77 5.13
C GLN A 18 -4.91 -4.51 5.36
N ALA A 19 -3.65 -4.66 5.75
CA ALA A 19 -2.74 -3.54 5.93
C ALA A 19 -2.50 -2.75 4.63
N PHE A 20 -2.32 -3.45 3.50
CA PHE A 20 -2.24 -2.78 2.19
C PHE A 20 -3.52 -2.02 1.85
N ALA A 21 -4.69 -2.63 2.04
CA ALA A 21 -5.97 -1.96 1.80
C ALA A 21 -6.13 -0.70 2.66
N SER A 22 -5.71 -0.75 3.93
CA SER A 22 -5.75 0.42 4.82
C SER A 22 -4.77 1.51 4.40
N LEU A 23 -3.56 1.18 3.92
CA LEU A 23 -2.60 2.15 3.40
C LEU A 23 -3.13 2.82 2.12
N ASP A 24 -3.70 2.04 1.20
CA ASP A 24 -4.29 2.54 -0.04
C ASP A 24 -5.49 3.46 0.28
N GLY A 25 -6.34 3.10 1.24
CA GLY A 25 -7.42 3.95 1.74
C GLY A 25 -6.91 5.27 2.34
N ALA A 26 -5.85 5.22 3.14
CA ALA A 26 -5.24 6.42 3.72
C ALA A 26 -4.68 7.38 2.65
N LEU A 27 -4.17 6.86 1.53
CA LEU A 27 -3.75 7.69 0.40
C LEU A 27 -4.93 8.39 -0.28
N VAL A 28 -6.04 7.67 -0.48
CA VAL A 28 -7.29 8.25 -1.01
C VAL A 28 -7.80 9.36 -0.09
N ASP A 29 -7.87 9.09 1.22
CA ASP A 29 -8.32 10.07 2.22
C ASP A 29 -7.41 11.31 2.25
N THR A 30 -6.10 11.13 2.08
CA THR A 30 -5.14 12.24 2.01
C THR A 30 -5.36 13.10 0.77
N ALA A 31 -5.67 12.49 -0.39
CA ALA A 31 -6.00 13.22 -1.61
C ALA A 31 -7.32 14.00 -1.48
N HIS A 32 -8.34 13.39 -0.86
CA HIS A 32 -9.59 14.08 -0.52
C HIS A 32 -9.35 15.24 0.44
N LEU A 33 -8.50 15.07 1.45
CA LEU A 33 -8.15 16.12 2.40
C LEU A 33 -7.47 17.31 1.70
N THR A 34 -6.51 17.07 0.80
CA THR A 34 -5.88 18.14 0.02
C THR A 34 -6.92 18.92 -0.78
N THR A 35 -7.84 18.21 -1.45
CA THR A 35 -8.90 18.83 -2.25
C THR A 35 -9.85 19.66 -1.39
N ALA A 36 -10.31 19.10 -0.27
CA ALA A 36 -11.18 19.78 0.68
C ALA A 36 -10.51 21.02 1.28
N PHE A 37 -9.20 20.93 1.62
CA PHE A 37 -8.44 22.05 2.11
C PHE A 37 -8.33 23.17 1.07
N LEU A 38 -8.00 22.85 -0.19
CA LEU A 38 -7.90 23.84 -1.26
C LEU A 38 -9.24 24.54 -1.51
N ALA A 39 -10.35 23.81 -1.48
CA ALA A 39 -11.68 24.38 -1.59
C ALA A 39 -12.01 25.29 -0.41
N ALA A 40 -11.71 24.86 0.83
CA ALA A 40 -11.94 25.65 2.03
C ALA A 40 -11.02 26.88 2.14
N ALA A 41 -9.83 26.82 1.55
CA ALA A 41 -8.88 27.94 1.54
C ALA A 41 -9.33 29.07 0.61
N GLN A 42 -10.18 28.79 -0.38
CA GLN A 42 -10.79 29.82 -1.23
C GLN A 42 -11.62 30.75 -0.34
N ASP A 43 -11.36 32.06 -0.45
CA ASP A 43 -12.03 33.11 0.34
C ASP A 43 -11.90 33.00 1.87
N SER A 44 -10.98 32.16 2.36
CA SER A 44 -10.72 31.97 3.80
C SER A 44 -9.99 33.14 4.47
N GLY A 45 -9.37 34.02 3.69
CA GLY A 45 -8.46 35.05 4.18
C GLY A 45 -7.05 34.55 4.54
N LEU A 46 -6.76 33.25 4.37
CA LEU A 46 -5.40 32.73 4.52
C LEU A 46 -4.44 33.36 3.50
N THR A 47 -3.24 33.66 3.97
CA THR A 47 -2.16 34.04 3.05
C THR A 47 -1.69 32.84 2.22
N ALA A 48 -1.08 33.12 1.07
CA ALA A 48 -0.45 32.09 0.24
C ALA A 48 0.62 31.29 1.02
N ALA A 49 1.34 31.93 1.94
CA ALA A 49 2.37 31.27 2.74
C ALA A 49 1.79 30.28 3.76
N GLU A 50 0.67 30.63 4.40
CA GLU A 50 -0.01 29.76 5.36
C GLU A 50 -0.62 28.54 4.67
N SER A 51 -1.36 28.76 3.58
CA SER A 51 -1.95 27.68 2.79
C SER A 51 -0.89 26.74 2.23
N GLN A 52 0.20 27.26 1.65
CA GLN A 52 1.31 26.44 1.16
C GLN A 52 1.95 25.59 2.27
N ARG A 53 2.12 26.15 3.47
CA ARG A 53 2.69 25.40 4.60
C ARG A 53 1.80 24.23 5.01
N ILE A 54 0.48 24.43 5.00
CA ILE A 54 -0.49 23.36 5.32
C ILE A 54 -0.47 22.28 4.25
N ILE A 55 -0.54 22.65 2.97
CA ILE A 55 -0.44 21.71 1.84
C ILE A 55 0.84 20.89 1.95
N LEU A 56 1.98 21.53 2.23
CA LEU A 56 3.25 20.83 2.41
C LEU A 56 3.17 19.76 3.50
N ARG A 57 2.55 20.05 4.66
CA ARG A 57 2.41 19.05 5.74
C ARG A 57 1.50 17.89 5.36
N ILE A 58 0.42 18.14 4.62
CA ILE A 58 -0.46 17.08 4.11
C ILE A 58 0.32 16.17 3.17
N HIS A 59 1.09 16.73 2.24
CA HIS A 59 1.90 15.96 1.30
C HIS A 59 3.07 15.22 1.95
N GLU A 60 3.74 15.82 2.95
CA GLU A 60 4.76 15.11 3.75
C GLU A 60 4.16 13.89 4.48
N SER A 61 2.92 13.99 4.96
CA SER A 61 2.19 12.86 5.53
C SER A 61 1.89 11.80 4.46
N ALA A 62 1.43 12.20 3.28
CA ALA A 62 1.18 11.30 2.16
C ALA A 62 2.45 10.51 1.76
N THR A 63 3.59 11.19 1.67
CA THR A 63 4.89 10.57 1.34
C THR A 63 5.23 9.44 2.32
N LYS A 64 5.02 9.64 3.62
CA LYS A 64 5.29 8.60 4.63
C LYS A 64 4.40 7.37 4.46
N ILE A 65 3.16 7.55 4.03
CA ILE A 65 2.25 6.42 3.72
C ILE A 65 2.78 5.63 2.52
N ILE A 66 3.26 6.33 1.48
CA ILE A 66 3.86 5.71 0.29
C ILE A 66 5.13 4.94 0.65
N GLU A 67 6.01 5.54 1.47
CA GLU A 67 7.22 4.89 1.98
C GLU A 67 6.87 3.62 2.78
N GLY A 68 5.91 3.71 3.70
CA GLY A 68 5.42 2.56 4.46
C GLY A 68 4.85 1.45 3.57
N ARG A 69 4.18 1.80 2.47
CA ARG A 69 3.71 0.83 1.47
C ARG A 69 4.87 0.11 0.76
N SER A 70 5.94 0.84 0.41
CA SER A 70 7.18 0.25 -0.12
C SER A 70 7.79 -0.73 0.87
N ASP A 71 7.84 -0.38 2.15
CA ASP A 71 8.40 -1.24 3.18
C ASP A 71 7.56 -2.50 3.41
N MET A 72 6.23 -2.38 3.37
CA MET A 72 5.32 -3.52 3.41
C MET A 72 5.54 -4.48 2.23
N ILE A 73 5.84 -3.98 1.03
CA ILE A 73 6.19 -4.83 -0.13
C ILE A 73 7.46 -5.62 0.16
N ARG A 74 8.49 -4.97 0.71
CA ARG A 74 9.75 -5.63 1.08
C ARG A 74 9.54 -6.67 2.19
N ALA A 75 8.77 -6.34 3.22
CA ALA A 75 8.43 -7.26 4.30
C ALA A 75 7.69 -8.50 3.76
N THR A 76 6.74 -8.29 2.85
CA THR A 76 6.00 -9.37 2.18
C THR A 76 6.91 -10.30 1.37
N ALA A 77 7.92 -9.74 0.69
CA ALA A 77 8.92 -10.54 -0.01
C ALA A 77 9.81 -11.37 0.95
N LEU A 78 10.06 -10.89 2.16
CA LEU A 78 10.75 -11.66 3.20
C LEU A 78 9.85 -12.79 3.75
N LEU A 79 8.56 -12.52 3.97
CA LEU A 79 7.59 -13.55 4.38
C LEU A 79 7.47 -14.67 3.34
N THR A 80 7.48 -14.33 2.06
CA THR A 80 7.44 -15.30 0.95
C THR A 80 8.66 -16.23 1.01
N ARG A 81 9.86 -15.68 1.25
CA ARG A 81 11.08 -16.49 1.43
C ARG A 81 11.00 -17.43 2.63
N CYS A 82 10.32 -17.03 3.71
CA CYS A 82 10.07 -17.94 4.83
C CYS A 82 9.16 -19.12 4.42
N ILE A 83 8.15 -18.87 3.60
CA ILE A 83 7.26 -19.92 3.08
C ILE A 83 8.03 -20.86 2.14
N GLU A 84 8.87 -20.33 1.25
CA GLU A 84 9.75 -21.11 0.36
C GLU A 84 10.69 -22.07 1.12
N GLN A 85 11.12 -21.67 2.33
CA GLN A 85 11.97 -22.49 3.20
C GLN A 85 11.18 -23.43 4.13
N SER A 86 9.85 -23.42 4.05
CA SER A 86 8.95 -24.23 4.86
C SER A 86 8.52 -25.51 4.16
N GLN A 87 7.68 -26.30 4.84
CA GLN A 87 7.05 -27.50 4.26
C GLN A 87 5.82 -27.21 3.39
N HIS A 88 5.40 -25.95 3.32
CA HIS A 88 4.19 -25.54 2.59
C HIS A 88 4.53 -25.11 1.17
N ALA A 89 3.57 -25.28 0.25
CA ALA A 89 3.68 -24.69 -1.07
C ALA A 89 3.70 -23.15 -0.97
N VAL A 90 4.46 -22.49 -1.85
CA VAL A 90 4.58 -21.01 -1.87
C VAL A 90 3.24 -20.30 -2.08
N THR A 91 2.27 -20.98 -2.70
CA THR A 91 0.91 -20.49 -2.94
C THR A 91 -0.09 -20.83 -1.83
N ALA A 92 0.33 -21.57 -0.79
CA ALA A 92 -0.58 -22.11 0.22
C ALA A 92 -1.33 -21.04 1.03
N PHE A 93 -0.81 -19.82 1.09
CA PHE A 93 -1.37 -18.70 1.85
C PHE A 93 -1.89 -17.57 0.95
N GLY A 94 -2.00 -17.84 -0.35
CA GLY A 94 -2.40 -16.89 -1.39
C GLY A 94 -1.30 -15.89 -1.76
N CYS A 95 -1.58 -15.04 -2.76
CA CYS A 95 -0.69 -13.93 -3.09
C CYS A 95 -1.04 -12.70 -2.24
N PRO A 96 -0.11 -12.18 -1.42
CA PRO A 96 -0.34 -10.99 -0.59
C PRO A 96 -0.50 -9.68 -1.37
N LEU A 97 -0.20 -9.64 -2.67
CA LEU A 97 -0.29 -8.43 -3.51
C LEU A 97 -1.22 -8.56 -4.72
N GLY A 98 -1.94 -9.68 -4.88
CA GLY A 98 -2.61 -10.00 -6.16
C GLY A 98 -1.64 -10.10 -7.34
N MET A 99 -0.33 -10.14 -7.07
CA MET A 99 0.70 -10.45 -8.05
C MET A 99 0.74 -11.97 -8.17
N ASP A 100 -0.13 -12.53 -9.01
CA ASP A 100 0.10 -13.89 -9.50
C ASP A 100 1.58 -14.03 -9.89
N ALA A 101 2.17 -15.17 -9.54
CA ALA A 101 3.59 -15.53 -9.70
C ALA A 101 4.25 -14.87 -10.92
N PRO A 102 5.54 -14.49 -10.87
CA PRO A 102 6.19 -13.62 -11.84
C PRO A 102 5.71 -13.96 -13.24
N ALA A 103 5.01 -13.01 -13.86
CA ALA A 103 4.55 -13.13 -15.23
C ALA A 103 5.74 -13.61 -16.06
N GLN A 104 5.68 -14.85 -16.50
CA GLN A 104 6.50 -15.29 -17.61
C GLN A 104 6.06 -14.41 -18.78
N ASP A 105 6.90 -13.43 -19.07
CA ASP A 105 6.98 -12.64 -20.29
C ASP A 105 5.78 -11.77 -20.70
N ASP A 106 6.03 -10.46 -20.66
CA ASP A 106 5.97 -9.61 -21.86
C ASP A 106 4.63 -9.51 -22.60
N VAL A 107 3.55 -9.22 -21.87
CA VAL A 107 2.38 -8.58 -22.47
C VAL A 107 2.08 -7.30 -21.71
N GLN A 108 2.41 -6.18 -22.35
CA GLN A 108 1.94 -4.82 -22.09
C GLN A 108 0.50 -4.84 -21.55
N ARG A 109 0.34 -4.88 -20.23
CA ARG A 109 -0.95 -4.57 -19.59
C ARG A 109 -1.10 -3.06 -19.70
N HIS A 110 -1.68 -2.59 -20.80
CA HIS A 110 -2.23 -1.24 -20.87
C HIS A 110 -3.31 -1.13 -19.81
N LEU A 111 -2.93 -0.59 -18.64
CA LEU A 111 -3.87 -0.11 -17.63
C LEU A 111 -4.69 1.00 -18.28
N THR A 112 -5.88 0.64 -18.76
CA THR A 112 -6.89 1.63 -19.12
C THR A 112 -7.51 2.08 -17.80
N LEU A 113 -6.96 3.14 -17.22
CA LEU A 113 -7.65 3.89 -16.17
C LEU A 113 -8.89 4.50 -16.82
N VAL A 114 -10.05 3.89 -16.59
CA VAL A 114 -11.33 4.53 -16.88
C VAL A 114 -11.51 5.59 -15.80
N ALA A 115 -11.44 6.86 -16.24
CA ALA A 115 -11.67 8.04 -15.43
C ALA A 115 -13.12 8.12 -14.93
#